data_AF-A0A0M2DIK4-F1
#
_entry.id   AF-A0A0M2DIK4-F1
#
_cell.length_a   1.000
_cell.length_b   1.000
_cell.length_c   1.000
_cell.angle_alpha   90.00
_cell.angle_beta   90.00
_cell.angle_gamma   90.00
#
_symmetry.space_group_name_H-M   'P 1'
#
loop_
_entity.id
_entity.type
_entity.pdbx_description
1 polymer ?
#
loop_
_entity_poly.entity_id
_entity_poly.type
_entity_poly.pdbx_seq_one_letter_code
_entity_poly.pdbx_strand_id
1 'polypeptide(L)'
;MAANRLAQPLLQAYPLCPRPFASELQRMEHVNRSAGLCSVVVALELSPQAVQSQMAQQLMRLERMLDRSWLIEGRNRQWLAILMPLGTGATAEGYLNRIEGWLGQRGMDSLGAAGIFPRTVLLDRCSALSVLEQIDRMAHD
;
A
#
# COMPACT_ATOMS: atom_id res chain seq x y z
N MET A 1 17.82 -16.03 10.50
CA MET A 1 17.77 -15.74 9.05
C MET A 1 16.76 -16.64 8.32
N ALA A 2 15.45 -16.57 8.65
CA ALA A 2 14.42 -17.42 8.03
C ALA A 2 13.39 -16.63 7.20
N ALA A 3 13.09 -15.38 7.58
CA ALA A 3 12.09 -14.55 6.89
C ALA A 3 12.43 -14.22 5.43
N ASN A 4 13.72 -14.18 5.06
CA ASN A 4 14.17 -13.67 3.76
C ASN A 4 13.96 -14.66 2.59
N ARG A 5 13.72 -15.95 2.84
CA ARG A 5 13.43 -16.94 1.77
C ARG A 5 11.95 -17.01 1.40
N LEU A 6 11.06 -16.65 2.32
CA LEU A 6 9.62 -16.81 2.12
C LEU A 6 9.07 -15.86 1.06
N ALA A 7 9.66 -14.66 0.92
CA ALA A 7 9.25 -13.68 -0.10
C ALA A 7 9.80 -13.98 -1.51
N GLN A 8 10.65 -15.00 -1.67
CA GLN A 8 11.35 -15.24 -2.93
C GLN A 8 10.40 -15.54 -4.11
N PRO A 9 9.32 -16.33 -3.94
CA PRO A 9 8.33 -16.53 -5.01
C PRO A 9 7.64 -15.23 -5.40
N LEU A 10 7.31 -14.36 -4.43
CA LEU A 10 6.70 -13.05 -4.70
C LEU A 10 7.62 -12.15 -5.51
N LEU A 11 8.91 -12.10 -5.15
CA LEU A 11 9.91 -11.30 -5.85
C LEU A 11 10.28 -11.85 -7.24
N GLN A 12 10.09 -13.14 -7.47
CA GLN A 12 10.22 -13.73 -8.81
C GLN A 12 9.05 -13.32 -9.72
N ALA A 13 7.82 -13.31 -9.18
CA ALA A 13 6.63 -12.88 -9.92
C ALA A 13 6.57 -11.36 -10.12
N TYR A 14 7.00 -10.59 -9.11
CA TYR A 14 6.99 -9.12 -9.11
C TYR A 14 8.38 -8.56 -8.76
N PRO A 15 9.33 -8.53 -9.72
CA PRO A 15 10.71 -8.10 -9.45
C PRO A 15 10.88 -6.65 -9.01
N LEU A 16 9.92 -5.79 -9.36
CA LEU A 16 9.91 -4.38 -8.97
C LEU A 16 9.30 -4.15 -7.57
N CYS A 17 8.73 -5.18 -6.95
CA CYS A 17 8.21 -5.08 -5.59
C CYS A 17 9.38 -4.95 -4.58
N PRO A 18 9.38 -3.94 -3.69
CA PRO A 18 10.38 -3.79 -2.66
C PRO A 18 10.42 -5.03 -1.76
N ARG A 19 11.62 -5.57 -1.54
CA ARG A 19 11.84 -6.71 -0.64
C ARG A 19 11.21 -6.54 0.74
N PRO A 20 11.27 -5.37 1.41
CA PRO A 20 10.60 -5.17 2.70
C PRO A 20 9.08 -5.33 2.62
N PHE A 21 8.46 -4.86 1.53
CA PHE A 21 7.03 -5.00 1.29
C PHE A 21 6.65 -6.47 1.06
N ALA A 22 7.33 -7.15 0.13
CA ALA A 22 7.05 -8.56 -0.17
C ALA A 22 7.25 -9.48 1.05
N SER A 23 8.29 -9.22 1.84
CA SER A 23 8.59 -10.00 3.05
C SER A 23 7.54 -9.80 4.14
N GLU A 24 7.06 -8.58 4.30
CA GLU A 24 6.02 -8.27 5.28
C GLU A 24 4.66 -8.82 4.84
N LEU A 25 4.33 -8.74 3.55
CA LEU A 25 3.10 -9.30 3.01
C LEU A 25 3.04 -10.82 3.20
N GLN A 26 4.15 -11.52 2.92
CA GLN A 26 4.25 -12.96 3.16
C GLN A 26 4.14 -13.31 4.65
N ARG A 27 4.70 -12.46 5.53
CA ARG A 27 4.56 -12.61 6.99
C ARG A 27 3.10 -12.46 7.42
N MET A 28 2.37 -11.49 6.86
CA MET A 28 0.96 -11.26 7.14
C MET A 28 0.06 -12.38 6.62
N GLU A 29 0.39 -12.99 5.48
CA GLU A 29 -0.33 -14.20 5.02
C GLU A 29 -0.20 -15.33 6.06
N HIS A 30 1.02 -15.57 6.55
CA HIS A 30 1.25 -16.59 7.57
C HIS A 30 0.46 -16.29 8.85
N VAL A 31 0.49 -15.04 9.32
CA VAL A 31 -0.25 -14.60 10.50
C VAL A 31 -1.77 -14.75 10.33
N ASN A 32 -2.32 -14.40 9.15
CA ASN A 32 -3.73 -14.61 8.86
C ASN A 32 -4.09 -16.10 8.92
N ARG A 33 -3.26 -16.97 8.34
CA ARG A 33 -3.49 -18.43 8.36
C ARG A 33 -3.33 -19.05 9.74
N SER A 34 -2.39 -18.57 10.55
CA SER A 34 -2.10 -19.17 11.86
C SER A 34 -2.98 -18.62 12.99
N ALA A 35 -3.39 -17.35 12.91
CA ALA A 35 -4.06 -16.63 14.00
C ALA A 35 -5.36 -15.93 13.58
N GLY A 36 -5.74 -15.98 12.30
CA GLY A 36 -6.97 -15.34 11.81
C GLY A 36 -6.94 -13.80 11.80
N LEU A 37 -5.75 -13.20 11.95
CA LEU A 37 -5.61 -11.75 11.97
C LEU A 37 -5.45 -11.20 10.55
N CYS A 38 -6.30 -10.24 10.18
CA CYS A 38 -6.26 -9.62 8.85
C CYS A 38 -5.13 -8.59 8.74
N SER A 39 -4.79 -8.22 7.52
CA SER A 39 -4.03 -7.00 7.24
C SER A 39 -4.67 -6.26 6.08
N VAL A 40 -4.27 -5.02 5.86
CA VAL A 40 -4.85 -4.20 4.79
C VAL A 40 -3.76 -3.50 4.00
N VAL A 41 -3.95 -3.41 2.70
CA VAL A 41 -3.17 -2.55 1.82
C VAL A 41 -4.06 -1.41 1.35
N VAL A 42 -3.59 -0.18 1.52
CA VAL A 42 -4.18 1.00 0.88
C VAL A 42 -3.33 1.33 -0.33
N ALA A 43 -3.90 1.18 -1.52
CA ALA A 43 -3.29 1.55 -2.80
C ALA A 43 -3.81 2.93 -3.22
N LEU A 44 -2.91 3.90 -3.28
CA LEU A 44 -3.22 5.28 -3.63
C LEU A 44 -2.82 5.53 -5.08
N GLU A 45 -3.80 5.73 -5.96
CA GLU A 45 -3.55 6.25 -7.29
C GLU A 45 -3.27 7.75 -7.18
N LEU A 46 -2.19 8.20 -7.82
CA LEU A 46 -1.76 9.60 -7.84
C LEU A 46 -1.88 10.14 -9.27
N SER A 47 -2.67 11.21 -9.41
CA SER A 47 -2.83 11.94 -10.66
C SER A 47 -1.50 12.58 -11.11
N PRO A 48 -1.36 12.96 -12.39
CA PRO A 48 -0.16 13.66 -12.86
C PRO A 48 0.20 14.90 -12.03
N GLN A 49 -0.81 15.64 -11.53
CA GLN A 49 -0.60 16.80 -10.67
C GLN A 49 -0.04 16.41 -9.30
N ALA A 50 -0.56 15.32 -8.70
CA ALA A 50 -0.06 14.78 -7.44
C ALA A 50 1.38 14.25 -7.59
N VAL A 51 1.71 13.66 -8.73
CA VAL A 51 3.07 13.22 -9.05
C VAL A 51 4.03 14.42 -9.16
N GLN A 52 3.63 15.48 -9.88
CA GLN A 52 4.43 16.71 -10.01
C GLN A 52 4.72 17.38 -8.67
N SER A 53 3.78 17.31 -7.71
CA SER A 53 3.97 17.84 -6.36
C SER A 53 4.71 16.90 -5.40
N GLN A 54 5.23 15.77 -5.90
CA GLN A 54 5.93 14.73 -5.13
C GLN A 54 5.06 14.17 -3.99
N MET A 55 3.75 14.02 -4.23
CA MET A 55 2.79 13.60 -3.22
C MET A 55 3.16 12.23 -2.60
N ALA A 56 3.61 11.26 -3.40
CA ALA A 56 4.01 9.94 -2.89
C ALA A 56 5.05 10.05 -1.76
N GLN A 57 6.09 10.84 -1.97
CA GLN A 57 7.20 11.03 -1.05
C GLN A 57 6.77 11.78 0.20
N GLN A 58 5.76 12.65 0.10
CA GLN A 58 5.16 13.31 1.25
C GLN A 58 4.33 12.32 2.08
N LEU A 59 3.53 11.47 1.43
CA LEU A 59 2.71 10.45 2.10
C LEU A 59 3.56 9.36 2.76
N MET A 60 4.67 8.95 2.12
CA MET A 60 5.61 7.98 2.69
C MET A 60 6.25 8.47 4.00
N ARG A 61 6.33 9.80 4.22
CA ARG A 61 6.80 10.37 5.50
C ARG A 61 5.77 10.27 6.63
N LEU A 62 4.51 9.96 6.31
CA LEU A 62 3.43 9.75 7.28
C LEU A 62 3.29 8.28 7.71
N GLU A 63 4.07 7.38 7.09
CA GLU A 63 4.08 5.95 7.40
C GLU A 63 4.47 5.70 8.86
N ARG A 64 3.79 4.71 9.48
CA ARG A 64 4.14 4.26 10.83
C ARG A 64 5.28 3.26 10.73
N MET A 65 5.97 3.03 11.85
CA MET A 65 7.14 2.14 11.93
C MET A 65 6.94 0.73 11.34
N LEU A 66 5.70 0.20 11.42
CA LEU A 66 5.35 -1.14 10.92
C LEU A 66 4.87 -1.14 9.47
N ASP A 67 4.49 0.01 8.92
CA ASP A 67 3.96 0.08 7.56
C ASP A 67 5.08 -0.21 6.55
N ARG A 68 4.70 -0.74 5.39
CA ARG A 68 5.62 -0.95 4.26
C ARG A 68 5.00 -0.39 3.00
N SER A 69 5.78 0.38 2.25
CA SER A 69 5.34 0.94 0.98
C SER A 69 5.97 0.29 -0.24
N TRP A 70 5.19 0.34 -1.32
CA TRP A 70 5.62 0.07 -2.67
C TRP A 70 5.14 1.20 -3.57
N LEU A 71 6.09 2.02 -4.03
CA LEU A 71 5.85 3.00 -5.08
C LEU A 71 6.03 2.32 -6.44
N ILE A 72 4.97 2.34 -7.25
CA ILE A 72 4.93 1.83 -8.61
C ILE A 72 4.89 3.03 -9.56
N GLU A 73 5.91 3.12 -10.41
CA GLU A 73 6.02 4.19 -11.40
C GLU A 73 5.34 3.77 -12.71
N GLY A 74 4.36 4.56 -13.15
CA GLY A 74 3.79 4.48 -14.50
C GLY A 74 4.22 5.66 -15.37
N ARG A 75 3.75 5.71 -16.63
CA ARG A 75 4.12 6.79 -17.57
C ARG A 75 3.73 8.19 -17.10
N ASN A 76 2.48 8.36 -16.66
CA ASN A 76 1.92 9.65 -16.23
C ASN A 76 1.18 9.57 -14.87
N ARG A 77 1.23 8.42 -14.21
CA ARG A 77 0.56 8.14 -12.94
C ARG A 77 1.51 7.37 -12.04
N GLN A 78 1.31 7.48 -10.74
CA GLN A 78 2.01 6.66 -9.76
C GLN A 78 0.98 5.95 -8.88
N TRP A 79 1.36 4.77 -8.40
CA TRP A 79 0.60 4.06 -7.40
C TRP A 79 1.46 3.89 -6.15
N LEU A 80 0.95 4.31 -5.00
CA LEU A 80 1.60 4.09 -3.72
C LEU A 80 0.77 3.07 -2.93
N ALA A 81 1.24 1.81 -2.89
CA ALA A 81 0.65 0.78 -2.06
C ALA A 81 1.30 0.80 -0.67
N ILE A 82 0.48 0.85 0.38
CA ILE A 82 0.91 0.89 1.77
C ILE A 82 0.28 -0.28 2.50
N LEU A 83 1.12 -1.26 2.87
CA LEU A 83 0.74 -2.38 3.72
C LEU A 83 0.71 -1.93 5.17
N MET A 84 -0.44 -2.12 5.81
CA MET A 84 -0.69 -1.90 7.23
C MET A 84 -0.87 -3.27 7.91
N PRO A 85 0.18 -3.80 8.57
CA PRO A 85 0.12 -5.07 9.28
C PRO A 85 -0.95 -5.06 10.37
N LEU A 86 -1.68 -6.18 10.50
CA LEU A 86 -2.72 -6.36 11.53
C LEU A 86 -3.89 -5.36 11.43
N GLY A 87 -4.05 -4.71 10.27
CA GLY A 87 -5.10 -3.74 10.01
C GLY A 87 -6.36 -4.33 9.40
N THR A 88 -7.46 -3.59 9.52
CA THR A 88 -8.77 -3.90 8.92
C THR A 88 -9.23 -2.73 8.03
N GLY A 89 -10.45 -2.81 7.48
CA GLY A 89 -11.08 -1.68 6.78
C GLY A 89 -11.10 -0.40 7.64
N ALA A 90 -11.40 -0.51 8.93
CA ALA A 90 -11.39 0.63 9.85
C ALA A 90 -9.98 1.23 10.02
N THR A 91 -8.93 0.41 9.94
CA THR A 91 -7.53 0.89 9.94
C THR A 91 -7.22 1.68 8.67
N ALA A 92 -7.70 1.22 7.51
CA ALA A 92 -7.57 1.94 6.24
C ALA A 92 -8.34 3.27 6.26
N GLU A 93 -9.58 3.28 6.72
CA GLU A 93 -10.38 4.51 6.88
C GLU A 93 -9.68 5.51 7.81
N GLY A 94 -9.19 5.05 8.97
CA GLY A 94 -8.42 5.88 9.89
C GLY A 94 -7.14 6.43 9.28
N TYR A 95 -6.49 5.69 8.36
CA TYR A 95 -5.34 6.20 7.60
C TYR A 95 -5.74 7.29 6.60
N LEU A 96 -6.81 7.06 5.82
CA LEU A 96 -7.33 8.04 4.85
C LEU A 96 -7.75 9.33 5.54
N ASN A 97 -8.46 9.24 6.68
CA ASN A 97 -8.84 10.40 7.49
C ASN A 97 -7.62 11.20 7.98
N ARG A 98 -6.51 10.52 8.32
CA ARG A 98 -5.25 11.21 8.68
C ARG A 98 -4.63 11.92 7.49
N ILE A 99 -4.68 11.33 6.29
CA ILE A 99 -4.22 12.01 5.07
C ILE A 99 -5.07 13.25 4.82
N GLU A 100 -6.40 13.13 4.90
CA GLU A 100 -7.30 14.27 4.70
C GLU A 100 -7.06 15.38 5.72
N GLY A 101 -6.88 15.05 7.00
CA GLY A 101 -6.51 16.04 8.02
C GLY A 101 -5.16 16.72 7.74
N TRP A 102 -4.19 15.97 7.23
CA TRP A 102 -2.88 16.51 6.83
C TRP A 102 -2.95 17.38 5.57
N LEU A 103 -3.82 17.03 4.61
CA LEU A 103 -4.12 17.83 3.41
C LEU A 103 -4.85 19.13 3.77
N GLY A 104 -5.80 19.07 4.71
CA GLY A 104 -6.53 20.24 5.20
C GLY A 104 -5.60 21.29 5.81
N GLN A 105 -4.56 20.87 6.53
CA GLN A 105 -3.50 21.77 7.03
C GLN A 105 -2.70 22.47 5.91
N ARG A 106 -2.80 21.96 4.68
CA ARG A 106 -2.15 22.49 3.47
C ARG A 106 -3.14 23.18 2.52
N GLY A 107 -4.37 23.42 2.97
CA GLY A 107 -5.40 24.09 2.18
C GLY A 107 -6.01 23.24 1.07
N MET A 108 -5.94 21.90 1.18
CA MET A 108 -6.60 20.98 0.25
C MET A 108 -7.84 20.37 0.91
N ASP A 109 -8.99 20.49 0.23
CA ASP A 109 -10.30 20.18 0.81
C ASP A 109 -10.64 18.68 0.84
N SER A 110 -9.98 17.85 0.03
CA SER A 110 -10.23 16.40 -0.05
C SER A 110 -9.08 15.65 -0.71
N LEU A 111 -9.08 14.31 -0.59
CA LEU A 111 -8.18 13.44 -1.37
C LEU A 111 -8.28 13.69 -2.88
N GLY A 112 -9.50 13.79 -3.41
CA GLY A 112 -9.74 14.00 -4.83
C GLY A 112 -9.19 15.34 -5.33
N ALA A 113 -9.35 16.41 -4.54
CA ALA A 113 -8.77 17.72 -4.83
C ALA A 113 -7.23 17.69 -4.82
N ALA A 114 -6.64 16.83 -3.99
CA ALA A 114 -5.20 16.57 -3.97
C ALA A 114 -4.73 15.60 -5.08
N GLY A 115 -5.64 15.08 -5.91
CA GLY A 115 -5.32 14.11 -6.96
C GLY A 115 -4.99 12.71 -6.45
N ILE A 116 -5.55 12.33 -5.30
CA ILE A 116 -5.34 11.03 -4.65
C ILE A 116 -6.64 10.22 -4.73
N PHE A 117 -6.57 9.00 -5.29
CA PHE A 117 -7.72 8.11 -5.40
C PHE A 117 -7.41 6.76 -4.72
N PRO A 118 -7.93 6.52 -3.50
CA PRO A 118 -7.59 5.33 -2.73
C PRO A 118 -8.39 4.10 -3.19
N ARG A 119 -7.75 2.93 -3.13
CA ARG A 119 -8.36 1.60 -3.21
C ARG A 119 -7.84 0.74 -2.06
N THR A 120 -8.72 -0.04 -1.46
CA THR A 120 -8.38 -0.90 -0.32
C THR A 120 -8.35 -2.36 -0.74
N VAL A 121 -7.28 -3.07 -0.39
CA VAL A 121 -7.13 -4.51 -0.60
C VAL A 121 -6.96 -5.18 0.76
N LEU A 122 -7.89 -6.05 1.13
CA LEU A 122 -7.80 -6.82 2.37
C LEU A 122 -6.98 -8.08 2.16
N LEU A 123 -6.03 -8.31 3.07
CA LEU A 123 -5.38 -9.59 3.25
C LEU A 123 -6.16 -10.37 4.32
N ASP A 124 -7.22 -11.03 3.89
CA ASP A 124 -8.02 -11.95 4.70
C ASP A 124 -8.34 -13.22 3.91
N ARG A 125 -7.85 -14.36 4.39
CA ARG A 125 -7.98 -15.68 3.75
C ARG A 125 -7.52 -15.72 2.29
N CYS A 126 -6.71 -14.76 1.86
CA CYS A 126 -6.11 -14.70 0.53
C CYS A 126 -4.58 -14.78 0.62
N SER A 127 -3.94 -15.12 -0.50
CA SER A 127 -2.48 -15.27 -0.55
C SER A 127 -1.78 -13.93 -0.75
N ALA A 128 -0.52 -13.81 -0.30
CA ALA A 128 0.28 -12.63 -0.57
C ALA A 128 0.40 -12.36 -2.08
N LEU A 129 0.48 -13.42 -2.89
CA LEU A 129 0.53 -13.31 -4.36
C LEU A 129 -0.74 -12.67 -4.92
N SER A 130 -1.92 -13.10 -4.46
CA SER A 130 -3.20 -12.55 -4.92
C SER A 130 -3.40 -11.07 -4.57
N VAL A 131 -2.74 -10.59 -3.51
CA VAL A 131 -2.71 -9.16 -3.16
C VAL A 131 -1.79 -8.40 -4.12
N LEU A 132 -0.60 -8.92 -4.44
CA LEU A 132 0.28 -8.31 -5.45
C LEU A 132 -0.37 -8.26 -6.83
N GLU A 133 -1.06 -9.32 -7.25
CA GLU A 133 -1.83 -9.36 -8.50
C GLU A 133 -2.96 -8.32 -8.54
N GLN A 134 -3.58 -8.02 -7.40
CA GLN A 134 -4.59 -6.95 -7.32
C GLN A 134 -3.95 -5.57 -7.46
N ILE A 135 -2.84 -5.33 -6.75
CA ILE A 135 -2.11 -4.05 -6.83
C ILE A 135 -1.58 -3.82 -8.25
N ASP A 136 -1.02 -4.85 -8.88
CA ASP A 136 -0.46 -4.77 -10.22
C ASP A 136 -1.53 -4.50 -11.29
N ARG A 137 -2.69 -5.18 -11.20
CA ARG A 137 -3.83 -4.87 -12.07
C ARG A 137 -4.28 -3.42 -11.93
N MET A 138 -4.41 -2.93 -10.70
CA MET A 138 -4.77 -1.53 -10.47
C MET A 138 -3.77 -0.56 -11.11
N ALA A 139 -2.47 -0.89 -11.05
CA ALA A 139 -1.41 -0.03 -11.59
C ALA A 139 -1.36 0.02 -13.12
N HIS A 140 -1.94 -0.98 -13.80
CA HIS A 140 -1.88 -1.15 -15.26
C HIS A 140 -3.25 -1.08 -15.96
N ASP A 141 -4.34 -0.81 -15.22
CA ASP A 141 -5.67 -0.45 -15.75
C ASP A 141 -5.66 0.96 -16.39
#